data_AF-A0A925KET0-F1
#
_entry.id   AF-A0A925KET0-F1
#
_cell.length_a   1.000
_cell.length_b   1.000
_cell.length_c   1.000
_cell.angle_alpha   90.00
_cell.angle_beta   90.00
_cell.angle_gamma   90.00
#
_symmetry.space_group_name_H-M   'P 1'
#
loop_
_entity.id
_entity.type
_entity.pdbx_description
1 polymer ?
#
loop_
_entity_poly.entity_id
_entity_poly.type
_entity_poly.pdbx_seq_one_letter_code
_entity_poly.pdbx_strand_id
1 'polypeptide(L)'
;MTLLSLGGVIGVIGLGLLFTFESLPVQSVQTNYRGTGSATVLNPRTQAAQYAANMAPAAPEPADPTGERASEIYENVPALGHLSVEQFGRIMNVMTAWIYPGEGENLGCNGCHVPGNFAAEDVYQKHVARRMIQMTMALNSEWTSHTQDAGVTCWTCHRGNAVPLNVWSEMPRSRTVSFLAGPGEQNRPAPMAGYASLPTDAMTSMLYGDNEIRVAGNNQHPSPDSRVSIQQTEWTFSLMIHMSSSLGVNCSYCHNSRNWADWEQSPPQRLTAWYGIRMVRDINNTYIDTVRDIQPDHRLGPLGDTLKVNCTTCHQGQNLPVNNARWLQDYPELVPPAAYDTRTVVPPPAELIRTSQPAAPGQRAEVRGPRAN
;
A
#
# COMPACT_ATOMS: atom_id res chain seq x y z
N MET A 1 48.55 -10.11 -9.19
CA MET A 1 47.29 -10.34 -9.91
C MET A 1 47.62 -10.76 -11.33
N THR A 2 47.39 -12.03 -11.67
CA THR A 2 47.65 -12.58 -13.01
C THR A 2 46.57 -12.10 -13.99
N LEU A 3 46.87 -11.98 -15.28
CA LEU A 3 45.94 -11.55 -16.33
C LEU A 3 44.59 -12.32 -16.33
N LEU A 4 44.58 -13.58 -15.88
CA LEU A 4 43.37 -14.38 -15.65
C LEU A 4 42.44 -13.80 -14.57
N SER A 5 43.01 -13.26 -13.49
CA SER A 5 42.22 -12.60 -12.42
C SER A 5 41.59 -11.29 -12.88
N LEU A 6 42.25 -10.56 -13.79
CA LEU A 6 41.72 -9.32 -14.35
C LEU A 6 40.62 -9.59 -15.39
N GLY A 7 40.81 -10.61 -16.25
CA GLY A 7 39.80 -11.05 -17.20
C GLY A 7 38.55 -11.62 -16.54
N GLY A 8 38.70 -12.34 -15.42
CA GLY A 8 37.56 -12.82 -14.61
C GLY A 8 36.76 -11.67 -14.00
N VAL A 9 37.42 -10.65 -13.44
CA VAL A 9 36.76 -9.47 -12.86
C VAL A 9 36.04 -8.65 -13.95
N ILE A 10 36.67 -8.44 -15.10
CA ILE A 10 36.04 -7.75 -16.24
C ILE A 10 34.84 -8.55 -16.77
N GLY A 11 34.95 -9.88 -16.83
CA GLY A 11 33.85 -10.76 -17.23
C GLY A 11 32.64 -10.68 -16.29
N VAL A 12 32.87 -10.65 -14.97
CA VAL A 12 31.80 -10.51 -13.96
C VAL A 12 31.15 -9.13 -14.00
N ILE A 13 31.95 -8.05 -14.13
CA ILE A 13 31.43 -6.68 -14.26
C ILE A 13 30.64 -6.53 -15.57
N GLY A 14 31.17 -7.05 -16.68
CA GLY A 14 30.49 -7.03 -17.98
C GLY A 14 29.16 -7.79 -17.95
N LEU A 15 29.13 -8.97 -17.31
CA LEU A 15 27.91 -9.74 -17.13
C LEU A 15 26.90 -9.02 -16.23
N GLY A 16 27.37 -8.39 -15.14
CA GLY A 16 26.52 -7.59 -14.25
C GLY A 16 25.89 -6.38 -14.94
N LEU A 17 26.66 -5.66 -15.78
CA LEU A 17 26.18 -4.50 -16.53
C LEU A 17 25.08 -4.88 -17.53
N LEU A 18 25.16 -6.05 -18.17
CA LEU A 18 24.13 -6.53 -19.10
C LEU A 18 22.75 -6.69 -18.44
N PHE A 19 22.69 -6.89 -17.12
CA PHE A 19 21.43 -6.98 -16.36
C PHE A 19 20.98 -5.66 -15.72
N THR A 20 21.73 -4.57 -15.88
CA THR A 20 21.36 -3.24 -15.37
C THR A 20 20.64 -2.36 -16.40
N PHE A 21 20.62 -2.75 -17.67
CA PHE A 21 19.93 -2.02 -18.73
C PHE A 21 18.59 -2.65 -19.05
N GLU A 22 17.60 -1.81 -19.29
CA GLU A 22 16.32 -2.23 -19.84
C GLU A 22 16.35 -2.18 -21.37
N SER A 23 15.79 -3.21 -22.02
CA SER A 23 15.70 -3.27 -23.47
C SER A 23 14.58 -2.37 -24.02
N LEU A 24 14.78 -1.78 -25.19
CA LEU A 24 13.68 -1.17 -25.96
C LEU A 24 12.74 -2.25 -26.55
N PRO A 25 11.48 -1.91 -26.89
CA PRO A 25 10.83 -0.61 -26.69
C PRO A 25 10.35 -0.40 -25.24
N VAL A 26 10.33 0.88 -24.84
CA VAL A 26 9.60 1.38 -23.67
C VAL A 26 8.36 2.15 -24.14
N GLN A 27 7.39 2.34 -23.25
CA GLN A 27 6.23 3.17 -23.50
C GLN A 27 6.37 4.49 -22.75
N SER A 28 5.94 5.60 -23.34
CA SER A 28 5.90 6.90 -22.67
C SER A 28 4.46 7.40 -22.62
N VAL A 29 4.00 7.79 -21.43
CA VAL A 29 2.69 8.39 -21.21
C VAL A 29 2.89 9.84 -20.81
N GLN A 30 2.41 10.77 -21.63
CA GLN A 30 2.44 12.19 -21.31
C GLN A 30 1.41 12.50 -20.21
N THR A 31 1.83 13.20 -19.16
CA THR A 31 1.00 13.47 -17.98
C THR A 31 0.59 14.93 -17.82
N ASN A 32 1.21 15.84 -18.59
CA ASN A 32 0.90 17.28 -18.55
C ASN A 32 1.03 17.94 -19.93
N TYR A 33 0.96 19.27 -20.01
CA TYR A 33 1.06 20.03 -21.26
C TYR A 33 2.33 19.68 -22.06
N ARG A 34 2.19 19.65 -23.38
CA ARG A 34 3.27 19.29 -24.31
C ARG A 34 4.49 20.20 -24.14
N GLY A 35 5.69 19.63 -24.25
CA GLY A 35 6.95 20.37 -24.14
C GLY A 35 7.40 20.69 -22.71
N THR A 36 6.64 20.29 -21.69
CA THR A 36 7.04 20.47 -20.27
C THR A 36 7.97 19.37 -19.75
N GLY A 37 8.18 18.30 -20.52
CA GLY A 37 8.92 17.11 -20.07
C GLY A 37 8.15 16.21 -19.08
N SER A 38 6.89 16.52 -18.79
CA SER A 38 6.04 15.72 -17.89
C SER A 38 5.55 14.46 -18.60
N ALA A 39 6.28 13.37 -18.43
CA ALA A 39 5.94 12.06 -18.93
C ALA A 39 6.40 10.95 -17.98
N THR A 40 5.69 9.83 -17.98
CA THR A 40 6.11 8.60 -17.32
C THR A 40 6.63 7.63 -18.37
N VAL A 41 7.81 7.06 -18.13
CA VAL A 41 8.40 6.02 -18.97
C VAL A 41 8.16 4.67 -18.30
N LEU A 42 7.59 3.74 -19.04
CA LEU A 42 7.15 2.44 -18.57
C LEU A 42 7.80 1.34 -19.40
N ASN A 43 8.28 0.28 -18.73
CA ASN A 43 8.74 -0.92 -19.41
C ASN A 43 7.63 -1.99 -19.39
N PRO A 44 7.07 -2.36 -20.55
CA PRO A 44 5.92 -3.28 -20.62
C PRO A 44 6.16 -4.63 -19.95
N ARG A 45 7.40 -5.13 -19.95
CA ARG A 45 7.74 -6.42 -19.32
C ARG A 45 7.67 -6.33 -17.80
N THR A 46 8.25 -5.28 -17.23
CA THR A 46 8.20 -5.04 -15.78
C THR A 46 6.78 -4.74 -15.32
N GLN A 47 5.99 -4.01 -16.12
CA GLN A 47 4.60 -3.72 -15.83
C GLN A 47 3.75 -5.00 -15.84
N ALA A 48 3.95 -5.91 -16.81
CA ALA A 48 3.25 -7.19 -16.83
C ALA A 48 3.59 -8.06 -15.60
N ALA A 49 4.86 -8.09 -15.18
CA ALA A 49 5.28 -8.78 -13.97
C ALA A 49 4.67 -8.16 -12.70
N GLN A 50 4.67 -6.82 -12.59
CA GLN A 50 4.01 -6.12 -11.49
C GLN A 50 2.50 -6.38 -11.45
N TYR A 51 1.83 -6.39 -12.61
CA TYR A 51 0.41 -6.70 -12.70
C TYR A 51 0.13 -8.12 -12.19
N ALA A 52 0.91 -9.11 -12.65
CA ALA A 52 0.75 -10.50 -12.23
C ALA A 52 0.99 -10.68 -10.72
N ALA A 53 1.95 -9.96 -10.13
CA ALA A 53 2.23 -10.01 -8.69
C ALA A 53 1.17 -9.31 -7.82
N ASN A 54 0.29 -8.51 -8.43
CA ASN A 54 -0.71 -7.71 -7.72
C ASN A 54 -2.16 -8.09 -8.05
N MET A 55 -2.39 -9.34 -8.47
CA MET A 55 -3.74 -9.84 -8.70
C MET A 55 -4.55 -9.87 -7.41
N ALA A 56 -5.81 -9.42 -7.50
CA ALA A 56 -6.78 -9.61 -6.43
C ALA A 56 -7.23 -11.09 -6.40
N PRO A 57 -7.43 -11.68 -5.22
CA PRO A 57 -8.10 -12.96 -5.08
C PRO A 57 -9.55 -12.82 -5.55
N ALA A 58 -10.11 -13.91 -6.08
CA ALA A 58 -11.51 -13.94 -6.47
C ALA A 58 -12.40 -13.74 -5.24
N ALA A 59 -13.38 -12.84 -5.34
CA ALA A 59 -14.38 -12.66 -4.30
C ALA A 59 -15.34 -13.87 -4.29
N PRO A 60 -15.67 -14.43 -3.12
CA PRO A 60 -16.76 -15.40 -3.01
C PRO A 60 -18.10 -14.69 -3.26
N GLU A 61 -19.13 -15.47 -3.58
CA GLU A 61 -20.48 -14.94 -3.78
C GLU A 61 -20.92 -14.05 -2.59
N PRO A 62 -21.64 -12.94 -2.86
CA PRO A 62 -22.21 -12.11 -1.81
C PRO A 62 -23.14 -12.95 -0.92
N ALA A 63 -22.96 -12.83 0.39
CA ALA A 63 -23.83 -13.47 1.38
C ALA A 63 -25.13 -12.69 1.56
N ASP A 64 -26.21 -13.36 1.97
CA ASP A 64 -27.49 -12.72 2.21
C ASP A 64 -27.37 -11.72 3.38
N PRO A 65 -27.67 -10.42 3.19
CA PRO A 65 -27.64 -9.43 4.27
C PRO A 65 -28.83 -9.53 5.24
N THR A 66 -29.82 -10.37 4.91
CA THR A 66 -31.00 -10.65 5.73
C THR A 66 -30.72 -11.74 6.77
N GLY A 67 -31.67 -11.95 7.69
CA GLY A 67 -31.53 -12.91 8.79
C GLY A 67 -31.02 -12.30 10.10
N GLU A 68 -30.76 -13.19 11.06
CA GLU A 68 -30.33 -12.85 12.42
C GLU A 68 -28.94 -12.23 12.42
N ARG A 69 -28.70 -11.32 13.37
CA ARG A 69 -27.43 -10.60 13.48
C ARG A 69 -26.38 -11.45 14.18
N ALA A 70 -25.13 -11.30 13.78
CA ALA A 70 -24.01 -12.01 14.40
C ALA A 70 -23.94 -11.75 15.91
N SER A 71 -24.30 -10.55 16.39
CA SER A 71 -24.37 -10.24 17.83
C SER A 71 -25.53 -10.90 18.58
N GLU A 72 -26.56 -11.38 17.88
CA GLU A 72 -27.71 -12.07 18.48
C GLU A 72 -27.44 -13.57 18.66
N ILE A 73 -26.58 -14.14 17.81
CA ILE A 73 -26.29 -15.58 17.77
C ILE A 73 -24.94 -15.92 18.41
N TYR A 74 -23.91 -15.12 18.17
CA TYR A 74 -22.56 -15.40 18.62
C TYR A 74 -22.17 -14.56 19.84
N GLU A 75 -21.39 -15.17 20.71
CA GLU A 75 -20.78 -14.50 21.85
C GLU A 75 -19.57 -13.66 21.42
N ASN A 76 -19.43 -12.46 22.02
CA ASN A 76 -18.24 -11.61 21.88
C ASN A 76 -17.92 -11.14 20.45
N VAL A 77 -18.91 -10.53 19.77
CA VAL A 77 -18.77 -9.96 18.41
C VAL A 77 -18.92 -8.43 18.40
N PRO A 78 -17.94 -7.66 18.91
CA PRO A 78 -18.07 -6.21 19.07
C PRO A 78 -17.89 -5.39 17.78
N ALA A 79 -17.15 -5.89 16.77
CA ALA A 79 -16.86 -5.14 15.54
C ALA A 79 -17.83 -5.48 14.40
N LEU A 80 -18.13 -6.76 14.22
CA LEU A 80 -18.95 -7.28 13.10
C LEU A 80 -20.36 -7.71 13.53
N GLY A 81 -20.81 -7.31 14.72
CA GLY A 81 -22.08 -7.78 15.30
C GLY A 81 -23.31 -7.43 14.46
N HIS A 82 -23.24 -6.34 13.70
CA HIS A 82 -24.30 -5.83 12.83
C HIS A 82 -24.50 -6.63 11.52
N LEU A 83 -23.57 -7.52 11.17
CA LEU A 83 -23.69 -8.36 9.98
C LEU A 83 -24.71 -9.48 10.19
N SER A 84 -25.31 -9.99 9.10
CA SER A 84 -26.01 -11.28 9.18
C SER A 84 -25.02 -12.41 9.51
N VAL A 85 -25.53 -13.55 10.00
CA VAL A 85 -24.71 -14.74 10.25
C VAL A 85 -23.96 -15.20 8.99
N GLU A 86 -24.58 -15.13 7.82
CA GLU A 86 -23.95 -15.52 6.55
C GLU A 86 -22.82 -14.56 6.15
N GLN A 87 -23.06 -13.25 6.26
CA GLN A 87 -22.04 -12.23 5.99
C GLN A 87 -20.87 -12.35 6.96
N PHE A 88 -21.14 -12.59 8.24
CA PHE A 88 -20.12 -12.83 9.23
C PHE A 88 -19.23 -14.04 8.86
N GLY A 89 -19.85 -15.16 8.47
CA GLY A 89 -19.12 -16.35 8.00
C GLY A 89 -18.29 -16.07 6.75
N ARG A 90 -18.85 -15.33 5.78
CA ARG A 90 -18.15 -14.89 4.56
C ARG A 90 -16.90 -14.09 4.89
N ILE A 91 -17.00 -13.10 5.78
CA ILE A 91 -15.88 -12.26 6.19
C ILE A 91 -14.80 -13.09 6.91
N MET A 92 -15.18 -14.01 7.80
CA MET A 92 -14.21 -14.89 8.48
C MET A 92 -13.44 -15.78 7.49
N ASN A 93 -14.12 -16.31 6.47
CA ASN A 93 -13.48 -17.14 5.43
C ASN A 93 -12.45 -16.35 4.62
N VAL A 94 -12.80 -15.15 4.15
CA VAL A 94 -11.86 -14.34 3.35
C VAL A 94 -10.71 -13.79 4.20
N MET A 95 -10.96 -13.39 5.45
CA MET A 95 -9.90 -13.00 6.38
C MET A 95 -8.90 -14.13 6.59
N THR A 96 -9.38 -15.36 6.74
CA THR A 96 -8.53 -16.55 6.86
C THR A 96 -7.65 -16.71 5.62
N ALA A 97 -8.24 -16.67 4.42
CA ALA A 97 -7.49 -16.79 3.16
C ALA A 97 -6.48 -15.64 2.95
N TRP A 98 -6.77 -14.44 3.44
CA TRP A 98 -5.93 -13.26 3.23
C TRP A 98 -4.78 -13.10 4.23
N ILE A 99 -4.87 -13.73 5.41
CA ILE A 99 -3.93 -13.50 6.52
C ILE A 99 -3.23 -14.79 6.95
N TYR A 100 -3.96 -15.90 7.09
CA TYR A 100 -3.45 -17.19 7.56
C TYR A 100 -3.83 -18.33 6.58
N PRO A 101 -3.43 -18.25 5.29
CA PRO A 101 -3.75 -19.30 4.32
C PRO A 101 -3.08 -20.62 4.68
N GLY A 102 -3.72 -21.73 4.31
CA GLY A 102 -3.19 -23.09 4.48
C GLY A 102 -3.66 -23.80 5.75
N GLU A 103 -3.10 -24.99 5.98
CA GLU A 103 -3.44 -25.87 7.10
C GLU A 103 -2.22 -26.05 8.00
N GLY A 104 -2.42 -26.04 9.32
CA GLY A 104 -1.34 -26.23 10.29
C GLY A 104 -1.66 -25.66 11.66
N GLU A 105 -0.75 -25.87 12.60
CA GLU A 105 -0.81 -25.25 13.93
C GLU A 105 -0.65 -23.73 13.79
N ASN A 106 -1.64 -22.96 14.28
CA ASN A 106 -1.74 -21.50 14.13
C ASN A 106 -1.93 -20.97 12.69
N LEU A 107 -2.45 -21.81 11.78
CA LEU A 107 -2.93 -21.41 10.45
C LEU A 107 -4.44 -21.60 10.35
N GLY A 108 -5.05 -21.09 9.26
CA GLY A 108 -6.50 -21.14 9.10
C GLY A 108 -7.22 -20.34 10.19
N CYS A 109 -8.39 -20.84 10.62
CA CYS A 109 -9.17 -20.21 11.69
C CYS A 109 -8.39 -20.14 13.02
N ASN A 110 -7.54 -21.13 13.30
CA ASN A 110 -6.75 -21.22 14.52
C ASN A 110 -5.57 -20.23 14.56
N GLY A 111 -5.31 -19.49 13.47
CA GLY A 111 -4.36 -18.36 13.50
C GLY A 111 -4.82 -17.21 14.40
N CYS A 112 -6.14 -17.07 14.59
CA CYS A 112 -6.75 -16.02 15.42
C CYS A 112 -7.72 -16.54 16.49
N HIS A 113 -8.01 -17.84 16.55
CA HIS A 113 -8.99 -18.40 17.47
C HIS A 113 -8.41 -19.54 18.30
N VAL A 114 -8.96 -19.71 19.52
CA VAL A 114 -8.71 -20.88 20.36
C VAL A 114 -9.49 -22.06 19.77
N PRO A 115 -8.84 -23.22 19.51
CA PRO A 115 -9.53 -24.39 18.98
C PRO A 115 -10.72 -24.81 19.84
N GLY A 116 -11.89 -24.96 19.23
CA GLY A 116 -13.13 -25.35 19.91
C GLY A 116 -13.80 -24.22 20.73
N ASN A 117 -13.20 -23.03 20.82
CA ASN A 117 -13.82 -21.87 21.48
C ASN A 117 -13.54 -20.58 20.70
N PHE A 118 -14.41 -20.27 19.74
CA PHE A 118 -14.29 -19.07 18.92
C PHE A 118 -14.52 -17.76 19.68
N ALA A 119 -15.24 -17.80 20.82
CA ALA A 119 -15.55 -16.62 21.64
C ALA A 119 -14.40 -16.21 22.57
N ALA A 120 -13.53 -17.16 22.94
CA ALA A 120 -12.36 -16.93 23.80
C ALA A 120 -11.43 -15.82 23.27
N GLU A 121 -10.72 -15.18 24.20
CA GLU A 121 -9.83 -14.04 23.95
C GLU A 121 -8.36 -14.33 24.31
N ASP A 122 -8.03 -15.61 24.56
CA ASP A 122 -6.71 -16.05 25.05
C ASP A 122 -5.59 -15.98 23.99
N VAL A 123 -5.87 -15.48 22.79
CA VAL A 123 -4.92 -15.32 21.68
C VAL A 123 -4.83 -13.86 21.26
N TYR A 124 -3.62 -13.29 21.32
CA TYR A 124 -3.40 -11.86 21.05
C TYR A 124 -3.82 -11.45 19.63
N GLN A 125 -3.71 -12.38 18.67
CA GLN A 125 -4.07 -12.19 17.28
C GLN A 125 -5.54 -11.77 17.13
N LYS A 126 -6.45 -12.27 17.99
CA LYS A 126 -7.87 -11.89 17.95
C LYS A 126 -8.08 -10.42 18.31
N HIS A 127 -7.35 -9.93 19.31
CA HIS A 127 -7.38 -8.53 19.73
C HIS A 127 -6.84 -7.61 18.63
N VAL A 128 -5.71 -8.00 18.02
CA VAL A 128 -5.14 -7.29 16.86
C VAL A 128 -6.14 -7.29 15.69
N ALA A 129 -6.71 -8.45 15.34
CA ALA A 129 -7.65 -8.57 14.22
C ALA A 129 -8.89 -7.69 14.41
N ARG A 130 -9.43 -7.61 15.63
CA ARG A 130 -10.54 -6.71 15.95
C ARG A 130 -10.19 -5.24 15.69
N ARG A 131 -8.97 -4.82 16.07
CA ARG A 131 -8.50 -3.45 15.81
C ARG A 131 -8.31 -3.19 14.32
N MET A 132 -7.81 -4.18 13.56
CA MET A 132 -7.64 -4.06 12.11
C MET A 132 -8.97 -4.04 11.34
N ILE A 133 -10.01 -4.74 11.83
CA ILE A 133 -11.36 -4.63 11.28
C ILE A 133 -11.87 -3.20 11.43
N GLN A 134 -11.76 -2.62 12.63
CA GLN A 134 -12.17 -1.23 12.88
C GLN A 134 -11.41 -0.26 11.98
N MET A 135 -10.09 -0.44 11.84
CA MET A 135 -9.26 0.35 10.93
C MET A 135 -9.76 0.24 9.49
N THR A 136 -10.02 -0.98 9.01
CA THR A 136 -10.50 -1.23 7.63
C THR A 136 -11.82 -0.50 7.38
N MET A 137 -12.77 -0.62 8.31
CA MET A 137 -14.06 0.05 8.22
C MET A 137 -13.89 1.57 8.18
N ALA A 138 -13.08 2.14 9.08
CA ALA A 138 -12.82 3.58 9.10
C ALA A 138 -12.15 4.07 7.81
N LEU A 139 -11.17 3.33 7.27
CA LEU A 139 -10.52 3.66 5.98
C LEU A 139 -11.51 3.67 4.81
N ASN A 140 -12.51 2.81 4.85
CA ASN A 140 -13.51 2.70 3.79
C ASN A 140 -14.61 3.77 3.88
N SER A 141 -14.89 4.34 5.05
CA SER A 141 -15.93 5.37 5.21
C SER A 141 -15.41 6.79 5.39
N GLU A 142 -14.31 6.97 6.10
CA GLU A 142 -13.82 8.29 6.54
C GLU A 142 -12.72 8.83 5.63
N TRP A 143 -11.97 7.95 4.95
CA TRP A 143 -10.83 8.31 4.10
C TRP A 143 -11.14 8.24 2.59
N THR A 144 -12.41 8.42 2.21
CA THR A 144 -12.86 8.42 0.80
C THR A 144 -12.20 9.51 -0.06
N SER A 145 -11.65 10.56 0.56
CA SER A 145 -10.79 11.56 -0.12
C SER A 145 -9.48 10.96 -0.68
N HIS A 146 -9.08 9.78 -0.19
CA HIS A 146 -7.93 9.03 -0.66
C HIS A 146 -8.33 7.69 -1.29
N THR A 147 -9.05 6.82 -0.56
CA THR A 147 -9.42 5.46 -0.99
C THR A 147 -10.58 5.43 -1.98
N GLN A 148 -11.32 6.55 -2.10
CA GLN A 148 -12.49 6.70 -2.97
C GLN A 148 -13.48 5.54 -2.75
N ASP A 149 -14.16 5.13 -3.80
CA ASP A 149 -15.08 4.00 -3.83
C ASP A 149 -14.37 2.64 -4.07
N ALA A 150 -13.04 2.63 -4.18
CA ALA A 150 -12.28 1.38 -4.24
C ALA A 150 -12.23 0.71 -2.86
N GLY A 151 -11.94 1.51 -1.81
CA GLY A 151 -11.72 1.01 -0.45
C GLY A 151 -10.48 0.14 -0.30
N VAL A 152 -10.38 -0.54 0.84
CA VAL A 152 -9.30 -1.46 1.21
C VAL A 152 -9.86 -2.70 1.90
N THR A 153 -9.09 -3.79 1.85
CA THR A 153 -9.35 -5.03 2.60
C THR A 153 -8.08 -5.50 3.28
N CYS A 154 -8.17 -6.59 4.05
CA CYS A 154 -7.00 -7.24 4.64
C CYS A 154 -5.97 -7.63 3.58
N TRP A 155 -6.41 -8.04 2.38
CA TRP A 155 -5.53 -8.39 1.27
C TRP A 155 -4.65 -7.22 0.82
N THR A 156 -5.17 -5.98 0.86
CA THR A 156 -4.43 -4.78 0.44
C THR A 156 -3.04 -4.72 1.09
N CYS A 157 -2.94 -5.10 2.37
CA CYS A 157 -1.68 -5.13 3.12
C CYS A 157 -1.08 -6.53 3.26
N HIS A 158 -1.87 -7.50 3.76
CA HIS A 158 -1.36 -8.78 4.25
C HIS A 158 -0.88 -9.73 3.13
N ARG A 159 -1.54 -9.73 1.97
CA ARG A 159 -1.16 -10.55 0.80
C ARG A 159 -0.87 -12.03 1.14
N GLY A 160 -1.67 -12.64 2.03
CA GLY A 160 -1.50 -14.02 2.47
C GLY A 160 -0.49 -14.22 3.61
N ASN A 161 -0.05 -13.14 4.28
CA ASN A 161 0.92 -13.20 5.37
C ASN A 161 0.33 -12.65 6.67
N ALA A 162 0.62 -13.32 7.78
CA ALA A 162 0.22 -12.86 9.12
C ALA A 162 0.81 -11.48 9.47
N VAL A 163 2.03 -11.21 9.01
CA VAL A 163 2.66 -9.87 9.06
C VAL A 163 2.78 -9.35 7.63
N PRO A 164 2.24 -8.17 7.31
CA PRO A 164 2.40 -7.58 5.98
C PRO A 164 3.89 -7.44 5.61
N LEU A 165 4.23 -7.72 4.35
CA LEU A 165 5.64 -7.76 3.90
C LEU A 165 6.32 -6.39 3.89
N ASN A 166 5.55 -5.32 3.64
CA ASN A 166 6.07 -3.98 3.42
C ASN A 166 5.72 -3.06 4.60
N VAL A 167 6.17 -3.44 5.79
CA VAL A 167 6.07 -2.65 7.02
C VAL A 167 7.40 -2.00 7.37
N TRP A 168 7.40 -1.08 8.31
CA TRP A 168 8.61 -0.43 8.81
C TRP A 168 8.54 -0.22 10.31
N SER A 169 9.70 -0.07 10.96
CA SER A 169 9.82 0.33 12.36
C SER A 169 10.97 1.32 12.49
N GLU A 170 11.04 2.01 13.62
CA GLU A 170 12.19 2.81 13.94
C GLU A 170 13.44 1.94 14.01
N MET A 171 14.53 2.44 13.42
CA MET A 171 15.82 1.76 13.42
C MET A 171 16.76 2.45 14.41
N PRO A 172 17.54 1.70 15.20
CA PRO A 172 18.51 2.30 16.09
C PRO A 172 19.49 3.14 15.27
N ARG A 173 19.74 4.36 15.73
CA ARG A 173 20.77 5.23 15.13
C ARG A 173 22.10 4.48 15.09
N SER A 174 22.78 4.56 13.94
CA SER A 174 24.04 3.86 13.70
C SER A 174 25.05 4.20 14.81
N ARG A 175 25.50 3.19 15.55
CA ARG A 175 26.52 3.36 16.60
C ARG A 175 27.91 3.65 16.04
N THR A 176 28.11 3.52 14.73
CA THR A 176 29.33 3.91 14.01
C THR A 176 29.41 5.44 13.86
N VAL A 177 29.35 6.13 14.99
CA VAL A 177 29.79 7.52 15.11
C VAL A 177 31.29 7.48 15.40
N SER A 178 32.12 7.69 14.37
CA SER A 178 33.46 8.20 14.63
C SER A 178 33.30 9.60 15.23
N PHE A 179 34.25 10.07 16.05
CA PHE A 179 34.27 11.45 16.58
C PHE A 179 34.09 12.53 15.48
N LEU A 180 34.35 12.17 14.22
CA LEU A 180 34.23 13.04 13.03
C LEU A 180 32.95 12.83 12.20
N ALA A 181 32.08 11.88 12.56
CA ALA A 181 30.85 11.58 11.82
C ALA A 181 29.61 11.83 12.70
N GLY A 182 28.66 12.63 12.18
CA GLY A 182 27.35 12.82 12.79
C GLY A 182 26.52 11.52 12.86
N PRO A 183 25.28 11.56 13.38
CA PRO A 183 24.48 10.39 13.81
C PRO A 183 24.16 9.27 12.78
N GLY A 184 24.76 9.25 11.59
CA GLY A 184 24.58 8.18 10.60
C GLY A 184 23.18 8.13 9.97
N GLU A 185 22.46 9.24 10.02
CA GLU A 185 21.08 9.37 9.55
C GLU A 185 20.97 9.56 8.03
N GLN A 186 22.07 9.84 7.33
CA GLN A 186 22.16 9.97 5.85
C GLN A 186 23.54 9.50 5.34
N ASN A 187 23.86 9.73 4.06
CA ASN A 187 25.15 9.40 3.44
C ASN A 187 25.47 7.89 3.32
N ARG A 188 24.44 7.07 3.16
CA ARG A 188 24.53 5.63 2.86
C ARG A 188 23.35 5.22 1.98
N PRO A 189 23.42 4.11 1.23
CA PRO A 189 22.28 3.63 0.46
C PRO A 189 21.05 3.46 1.36
N ALA A 190 20.00 4.23 1.09
CA ALA A 190 18.76 4.20 1.84
C ALA A 190 17.66 3.51 1.00
N PRO A 191 17.30 2.25 1.27
CA PRO A 191 16.29 1.54 0.47
C PRO A 191 14.96 2.30 0.37
N MET A 192 14.54 2.95 1.45
CA MET A 192 13.29 3.73 1.49
C MET A 192 13.36 5.02 0.68
N ALA A 193 14.55 5.55 0.42
CA ALA A 193 14.79 6.68 -0.46
C ALA A 193 15.35 6.24 -1.82
N GLY A 194 14.93 5.07 -2.33
CA GLY A 194 15.31 4.57 -3.65
C GLY A 194 16.82 4.36 -3.80
N TYR A 195 17.49 3.92 -2.73
CA TYR A 195 18.95 3.75 -2.63
C TYR A 195 19.78 5.03 -2.77
N ALA A 196 19.16 6.22 -2.72
CA ALA A 196 19.89 7.48 -2.61
C ALA A 196 20.64 7.58 -1.27
N SER A 197 21.54 8.56 -1.17
CA SER A 197 22.28 8.89 0.05
C SER A 197 21.55 9.88 0.97
N LEU A 198 20.23 10.03 0.78
CA LEU A 198 19.35 10.91 1.54
C LEU A 198 19.10 10.39 2.98
N PRO A 199 18.45 11.19 3.85
CA PRO A 199 18.00 10.73 5.16
C PRO A 199 17.29 9.40 5.11
N THR A 200 17.70 8.47 5.97
CA THR A 200 17.31 7.07 5.84
C THR A 200 15.99 6.72 6.53
N ASP A 201 15.37 7.67 7.24
CA ASP A 201 14.17 7.41 8.03
C ASP A 201 13.19 8.60 8.03
N ALA A 202 12.74 9.02 6.85
CA ALA A 202 11.77 10.11 6.75
C ALA A 202 10.39 9.74 7.36
N MET A 203 10.03 8.46 7.43
CA MET A 203 8.70 8.01 7.87
C MET A 203 8.49 8.27 9.37
N THR A 204 9.49 8.06 10.23
CA THR A 204 9.38 8.45 11.65
C THR A 204 9.00 9.92 11.81
N SER A 205 9.67 10.79 11.05
CA SER A 205 9.45 12.23 11.16
C SER A 205 8.12 12.71 10.55
N MET A 206 7.69 12.13 9.42
CA MET A 206 6.64 12.71 8.58
C MET A 206 5.44 11.79 8.29
N LEU A 207 5.53 10.48 8.50
CA LEU A 207 4.40 9.53 8.34
C LEU A 207 3.94 8.93 9.68
N TYR A 208 4.79 8.97 10.70
CA TYR A 208 4.41 8.72 12.08
C TYR A 208 4.21 10.05 12.82
N GLY A 209 5.27 10.85 12.91
CA GLY A 209 5.19 12.24 13.34
C GLY A 209 4.50 13.14 12.31
N ASP A 210 4.29 14.39 12.70
CA ASP A 210 3.56 15.39 11.92
C ASP A 210 4.44 16.52 11.38
N ASN A 211 5.78 16.33 11.35
CA ASN A 211 6.72 17.35 10.92
C ASN A 211 6.34 17.96 9.55
N GLU A 212 6.61 19.26 9.43
CA GLU A 212 6.32 20.03 8.23
C GLU A 212 7.14 19.51 7.02
N ILE A 213 6.45 19.32 5.90
CA ILE A 213 7.02 18.82 4.65
C ILE A 213 7.39 20.00 3.73
N ARG A 214 6.68 21.13 3.84
CA ARG A 214 6.90 22.31 2.99
C ARG A 214 8.24 22.97 3.32
N VAL A 215 9.05 23.16 2.27
CA VAL A 215 10.37 23.81 2.39
C VAL A 215 10.54 25.03 1.51
N ALA A 216 9.70 25.21 0.49
CA ALA A 216 9.74 26.36 -0.40
C ALA A 216 9.14 27.59 0.29
N GLY A 217 9.82 28.74 0.15
CA GLY A 217 9.29 30.03 0.56
C GLY A 217 8.19 30.53 -0.37
N ASN A 218 7.29 31.36 0.16
CA ASN A 218 6.20 31.99 -0.62
C ASN A 218 6.60 33.35 -1.24
N ASN A 219 7.81 33.84 -0.93
CA ASN A 219 8.31 35.14 -1.36
C ASN A 219 9.49 34.95 -2.32
N GLN A 220 9.63 35.87 -3.27
CA GLN A 220 10.74 35.87 -4.23
C GLN A 220 12.10 36.17 -3.58
N HIS A 221 12.10 36.95 -2.50
CA HIS A 221 13.30 37.32 -1.76
C HIS A 221 13.38 36.57 -0.42
N PRO A 222 14.60 36.36 0.12
CA PRO A 222 14.75 35.82 1.46
C PRO A 222 13.89 36.58 2.46
N SER A 223 13.08 35.86 3.23
CA SER A 223 12.27 36.42 4.30
C SER A 223 12.70 35.81 5.64
N PRO A 224 12.70 36.57 6.74
CA PRO A 224 12.85 36.04 8.10
C PRO A 224 11.83 34.94 8.45
N ASP A 225 10.72 34.85 7.72
CA ASP A 225 9.66 33.84 7.89
C ASP A 225 10.03 32.49 7.25
N SER A 226 11.02 32.46 6.36
CA SER A 226 11.47 31.25 5.67
C SER A 226 12.77 30.72 6.29
N ARG A 227 12.66 30.04 7.44
CA ARG A 227 13.80 29.51 8.21
C ARG A 227 14.11 28.04 7.94
N VAL A 228 13.68 27.53 6.79
CA VAL A 228 13.89 26.12 6.43
C VAL A 228 15.32 25.91 5.94
N SER A 229 15.97 24.89 6.46
CA SER A 229 17.33 24.50 6.10
C SER A 229 17.39 23.58 4.88
N ILE A 230 18.56 23.50 4.25
CA ILE A 230 18.82 22.50 3.21
C ILE A 230 18.70 21.08 3.77
N GLN A 231 19.11 20.85 5.03
CA GLN A 231 18.93 19.55 5.67
C GLN A 231 17.44 19.16 5.70
N GLN A 232 16.54 20.04 6.14
CA GLN A 232 15.09 19.77 6.10
C GLN A 232 14.59 19.49 4.67
N THR A 233 15.19 20.15 3.66
CA THR A 233 14.88 19.86 2.25
C THR A 233 15.30 18.45 1.84
N GLU A 234 16.45 17.95 2.32
CA GLU A 234 16.88 16.56 2.08
C GLU A 234 15.92 15.54 2.71
N TRP A 235 15.39 15.83 3.90
CA TRP A 235 14.37 14.99 4.56
C TRP A 235 13.06 14.94 3.77
N THR A 236 12.55 16.10 3.34
CA THR A 236 11.39 16.18 2.45
C THR A 236 11.66 15.43 1.15
N PHE A 237 12.85 15.56 0.56
CA PHE A 237 13.17 14.87 -0.68
C PHE A 237 13.23 13.35 -0.50
N SER A 238 13.77 12.87 0.63
CA SER A 238 13.75 11.44 0.99
C SER A 238 12.32 10.88 0.99
N LEU A 239 11.38 11.60 1.65
CA LEU A 239 9.97 11.23 1.65
C LEU A 239 9.38 11.20 0.23
N MET A 240 9.68 12.20 -0.60
CA MET A 240 9.16 12.25 -1.97
C MET A 240 9.68 11.08 -2.83
N ILE A 241 10.92 10.64 -2.63
CA ILE A 241 11.44 9.43 -3.29
C ILE A 241 10.75 8.17 -2.76
N HIS A 242 10.51 8.07 -1.45
CA HIS A 242 9.73 6.97 -0.87
C HIS A 242 8.33 6.89 -1.49
N MET A 243 7.63 8.02 -1.59
CA MET A 243 6.30 8.06 -2.20
C MET A 243 6.36 7.66 -3.67
N SER A 244 7.30 8.20 -4.44
CA SER A 244 7.45 7.90 -5.88
C SER A 244 7.69 6.40 -6.12
N SER A 245 8.62 5.81 -5.37
CA SER A 245 8.96 4.38 -5.48
C SER A 245 7.83 3.47 -4.98
N SER A 246 7.16 3.84 -3.89
CA SER A 246 6.00 3.10 -3.35
C SER A 246 4.84 3.01 -4.33
N LEU A 247 4.63 4.06 -5.13
CA LEU A 247 3.57 4.15 -6.13
C LEU A 247 4.02 3.72 -7.53
N GLY A 248 5.30 3.43 -7.76
CA GLY A 248 5.82 3.09 -9.09
C GLY A 248 5.68 4.22 -10.12
N VAL A 249 5.80 5.47 -9.66
CA VAL A 249 5.66 6.69 -10.49
C VAL A 249 6.89 7.58 -10.37
N ASN A 250 6.94 8.64 -11.17
CA ASN A 250 7.92 9.70 -11.01
C ASN A 250 7.30 10.96 -10.42
N CYS A 251 8.14 11.97 -10.17
CA CYS A 251 7.72 13.21 -9.53
C CYS A 251 6.66 13.99 -10.34
N SER A 252 6.66 13.84 -11.67
CA SER A 252 5.69 14.52 -12.56
C SER A 252 4.27 13.99 -12.43
N TYR A 253 4.10 12.86 -11.74
CA TYR A 253 2.78 12.34 -11.37
C TYR A 253 2.02 13.28 -10.42
N CYS A 254 2.74 14.02 -9.57
CA CYS A 254 2.16 14.93 -8.58
C CYS A 254 2.61 16.38 -8.73
N HIS A 255 3.62 16.69 -9.53
CA HIS A 255 4.18 18.03 -9.59
C HIS A 255 4.55 18.48 -11.00
N ASN A 256 4.64 19.81 -11.16
CA ASN A 256 5.48 20.42 -12.19
C ASN A 256 6.81 20.83 -11.53
N SER A 257 7.92 20.20 -11.94
CA SER A 257 9.21 20.36 -11.27
C SER A 257 9.80 21.78 -11.35
N ARG A 258 9.29 22.64 -12.25
CA ARG A 258 9.68 24.06 -12.28
C ARG A 258 9.25 24.81 -11.02
N ASN A 259 8.21 24.34 -10.34
CA ASN A 259 7.75 24.88 -9.07
C ASN A 259 6.99 23.80 -8.26
N TRP A 260 7.71 23.10 -7.38
CA TRP A 260 7.15 22.02 -6.55
C TRP A 260 6.05 22.48 -5.58
N ALA A 261 6.10 23.74 -5.13
CA ALA A 261 5.20 24.27 -4.12
C ALA A 261 3.82 24.60 -4.68
N ASP A 262 3.76 25.00 -5.95
CA ASP A 262 2.56 25.53 -6.62
C ASP A 262 1.48 24.46 -6.83
N TRP A 263 0.34 24.65 -6.17
CA TRP A 263 -0.81 23.76 -6.26
C TRP A 263 -1.58 23.90 -7.58
N GLU A 264 -1.65 25.10 -8.15
CA GLU A 264 -2.40 25.36 -9.40
C GLU A 264 -1.75 24.68 -10.60
N GLN A 265 -0.44 24.45 -10.53
CA GLN A 265 0.33 23.75 -11.55
C GLN A 265 0.51 22.25 -11.29
N SER A 266 -0.03 21.75 -10.17
CA SER A 266 0.09 20.35 -9.78
C SER A 266 -1.06 19.52 -10.33
N PRO A 267 -0.80 18.30 -10.82
CA PRO A 267 -1.85 17.32 -11.10
C PRO A 267 -2.74 17.03 -9.87
N PRO A 268 -4.02 16.64 -10.08
CA PRO A 268 -4.96 16.36 -8.98
C PRO A 268 -4.49 15.25 -8.03
N GLN A 269 -3.62 14.34 -8.50
CA GLN A 269 -3.01 13.28 -7.70
C GLN A 269 -2.25 13.82 -6.48
N ARG A 270 -1.72 15.06 -6.54
CA ARG A 270 -1.08 15.69 -5.39
C ARG A 270 -2.04 15.90 -4.22
N LEU A 271 -3.31 16.21 -4.50
CA LEU A 271 -4.34 16.35 -3.47
C LEU A 271 -4.68 15.00 -2.84
N THR A 272 -4.84 13.95 -3.65
CA THR A 272 -5.05 12.57 -3.16
C THR A 272 -3.87 12.10 -2.29
N ALA A 273 -2.63 12.40 -2.71
CA ALA A 273 -1.43 12.10 -1.93
C ALA A 273 -1.35 12.91 -0.63
N TRP A 274 -1.82 14.16 -0.63
CA TRP A 274 -1.90 15.00 0.57
C TRP A 274 -2.80 14.37 1.64
N TYR A 275 -3.98 13.88 1.25
CA TYR A 275 -4.85 13.13 2.17
C TYR A 275 -4.22 11.80 2.58
N GLY A 276 -3.58 11.10 1.66
CA GLY A 276 -2.87 9.85 1.94
C GLY A 276 -1.80 9.96 3.04
N ILE A 277 -1.06 11.08 3.09
CA ILE A 277 -0.09 11.34 4.18
C ILE A 277 -0.79 11.40 5.54
N ARG A 278 -1.95 12.07 5.63
CA ARG A 278 -2.71 12.17 6.89
C ARG A 278 -3.33 10.84 7.26
N MET A 279 -3.85 10.11 6.27
CA MET A 279 -4.40 8.77 6.45
C MET A 279 -3.36 7.82 7.05
N VAL A 280 -2.12 7.80 6.52
CA VAL A 280 -1.05 6.95 7.06
C VAL A 280 -0.67 7.37 8.49
N ARG A 281 -0.62 8.67 8.78
CA ARG A 281 -0.41 9.16 10.16
C ARG A 281 -1.51 8.66 11.09
N ASP A 282 -2.77 8.78 10.69
CA ASP A 282 -3.91 8.30 11.47
C ASP A 282 -3.86 6.78 11.67
N ILE A 283 -3.60 6.01 10.62
CA ILE A 283 -3.41 4.55 10.71
C ILE A 283 -2.39 4.21 11.80
N ASN A 284 -1.20 4.81 11.73
CA ASN A 284 -0.10 4.49 12.62
C ASN A 284 -0.41 4.88 14.09
N ASN A 285 -0.89 6.10 14.31
CA ASN A 285 -1.10 6.64 15.65
C ASN A 285 -2.39 6.10 16.30
N THR A 286 -3.47 5.97 15.53
CA THR A 286 -4.79 5.58 16.05
C THR A 286 -4.92 4.07 16.15
N TYR A 287 -4.37 3.29 15.22
CA TYR A 287 -4.62 1.84 15.16
C TYR A 287 -3.38 1.01 15.50
N ILE A 288 -2.28 1.21 14.77
CA ILE A 288 -1.08 0.35 14.91
C ILE A 288 -0.43 0.51 16.28
N ASP A 289 -0.28 1.74 16.79
CA ASP A 289 0.34 1.97 18.11
C ASP A 289 -0.48 1.40 19.27
N THR A 290 -1.81 1.40 19.15
CA THR A 290 -2.70 0.90 20.20
C THR A 290 -2.60 -0.61 20.42
N VAL A 291 -2.01 -1.34 19.48
CA VAL A 291 -1.78 -2.79 19.59
C VAL A 291 -0.35 -3.14 20.00
N ARG A 292 0.45 -2.16 20.44
CA ARG A 292 1.84 -2.40 20.86
C ARG A 292 1.94 -3.36 22.04
N ASP A 293 1.22 -3.08 23.12
CA ASP A 293 1.38 -3.80 24.40
C ASP A 293 0.76 -5.20 24.38
N ILE A 294 -0.09 -5.52 23.39
CA ILE A 294 -0.65 -6.85 23.21
C ILE A 294 0.22 -7.75 22.33
N GLN A 295 1.20 -7.18 21.62
CA GLN A 295 2.05 -7.93 20.71
C GLN A 295 3.28 -8.49 21.44
N PRO A 296 3.70 -9.74 21.12
CA PRO A 296 4.94 -10.29 21.64
C PRO A 296 6.16 -9.61 20.99
N ASP A 297 7.31 -9.63 21.68
CA ASP A 297 8.54 -8.93 21.26
C ASP A 297 8.99 -9.25 19.83
N HIS A 298 8.77 -10.48 19.35
CA HIS A 298 9.13 -10.88 17.99
C HIS A 298 8.28 -10.23 16.88
N ARG A 299 7.25 -9.46 17.25
CA ARG A 299 6.40 -8.66 16.36
C ARG A 299 6.69 -7.15 16.45
N LEU A 300 7.68 -6.76 17.24
CA LEU A 300 8.11 -5.37 17.41
C LEU A 300 9.40 -5.10 16.66
N GLY A 301 9.62 -3.83 16.34
CA GLY A 301 10.87 -3.33 15.80
C GLY A 301 12.02 -3.42 16.82
N PRO A 302 13.27 -3.16 16.39
CA PRO A 302 14.44 -3.25 17.26
C PRO A 302 14.43 -2.29 18.45
N LEU A 303 13.63 -1.23 18.40
CA LEU A 303 13.43 -0.27 19.50
C LEU A 303 12.16 -0.55 20.33
N GLY A 304 11.44 -1.64 20.04
CA GLY A 304 10.23 -2.05 20.76
C GLY A 304 8.96 -1.31 20.32
N ASP A 305 9.02 -0.59 19.20
CA ASP A 305 7.88 0.01 18.52
C ASP A 305 7.18 -1.00 17.60
N THR A 306 5.92 -0.72 17.25
CA THR A 306 5.14 -1.58 16.36
C THR A 306 5.65 -1.53 14.93
N LEU A 307 5.40 -2.59 14.16
CA LEU A 307 5.60 -2.56 12.71
C LEU A 307 4.49 -1.71 12.06
N LYS A 308 4.86 -0.51 11.61
CA LYS A 308 3.98 0.54 11.11
C LYS A 308 3.70 0.44 9.61
N VAL A 309 2.66 1.15 9.18
CA VAL A 309 2.21 1.30 7.80
C VAL A 309 2.94 2.45 7.11
N ASN A 310 3.23 2.28 5.84
CA ASN A 310 3.70 3.31 4.92
C ASN A 310 2.99 3.19 3.56
N CYS A 311 3.43 3.98 2.57
CA CYS A 311 2.83 3.95 1.23
C CYS A 311 3.01 2.57 0.56
N THR A 312 4.18 1.96 0.70
CA THR A 312 4.50 0.65 0.10
C THR A 312 3.64 -0.48 0.69
N THR A 313 3.21 -0.38 1.96
CA THR A 313 2.36 -1.40 2.61
C THR A 313 1.13 -1.77 1.77
N CYS A 314 0.47 -0.76 1.19
CA CYS A 314 -0.70 -0.94 0.33
C CYS A 314 -0.34 -0.95 -1.16
N HIS A 315 0.44 0.05 -1.61
CA HIS A 315 0.64 0.33 -3.03
C HIS A 315 1.58 -0.66 -3.73
N GLN A 316 2.61 -1.14 -3.03
CA GLN A 316 3.53 -2.19 -3.51
C GLN A 316 4.07 -1.95 -4.93
N GLY A 317 4.43 -0.71 -5.23
CA GLY A 317 4.98 -0.29 -6.53
C GLY A 317 3.91 0.03 -7.58
N GLN A 318 2.64 0.15 -7.20
CA GLN A 318 1.54 0.53 -8.08
C GLN A 318 0.84 1.80 -7.58
N ASN A 319 0.51 2.70 -8.49
CA ASN A 319 -0.15 3.97 -8.14
C ASN A 319 -1.57 3.75 -7.61
N LEU A 320 -2.19 2.63 -7.96
CA LEU A 320 -3.44 2.12 -7.40
C LEU A 320 -3.21 0.69 -6.88
N PRO A 321 -3.47 0.39 -5.60
CA PRO A 321 -3.22 -0.93 -5.04
C PRO A 321 -3.96 -2.06 -5.76
N VAL A 322 -3.31 -3.24 -5.84
CA VAL A 322 -3.94 -4.50 -6.29
C VAL A 322 -4.61 -4.36 -7.67
N ASN A 323 -3.91 -3.73 -8.63
CA ASN A 323 -4.45 -3.46 -9.96
C ASN A 323 -5.78 -2.67 -9.96
N ASN A 324 -5.94 -1.73 -9.03
CA ASN A 324 -7.18 -0.94 -8.84
C ASN A 324 -8.41 -1.80 -8.50
N ALA A 325 -8.22 -2.81 -7.64
CA ALA A 325 -9.32 -3.63 -7.12
C ALA A 325 -10.39 -2.76 -6.45
N ARG A 326 -11.67 -3.07 -6.74
CA ARG A 326 -12.83 -2.29 -6.30
C ARG A 326 -13.51 -3.02 -5.13
N TRP A 327 -12.81 -3.07 -4.01
CA TRP A 327 -13.18 -3.89 -2.86
C TRP A 327 -14.58 -3.64 -2.31
N LEU A 328 -15.04 -2.39 -2.29
CA LEU A 328 -16.38 -2.07 -1.80
C LEU A 328 -17.51 -2.55 -2.72
N GLN A 329 -17.21 -2.95 -3.96
CA GLN A 329 -18.19 -3.62 -4.82
C GLN A 329 -18.40 -5.07 -4.37
N ASP A 330 -17.33 -5.75 -3.95
CA ASP A 330 -17.36 -7.16 -3.56
C ASP A 330 -17.63 -7.36 -2.05
N TYR A 331 -17.29 -6.38 -1.22
CA TYR A 331 -17.41 -6.40 0.23
C TYR A 331 -18.01 -5.09 0.75
N PRO A 332 -19.24 -4.72 0.34
CA PRO A 332 -19.91 -3.51 0.82
C PRO A 332 -20.10 -3.50 2.34
N GLU A 333 -20.07 -4.66 2.99
CA GLU A 333 -20.17 -4.83 4.44
C GLU A 333 -18.90 -4.44 5.23
N LEU A 334 -17.77 -4.16 4.57
CA LEU A 334 -16.52 -3.72 5.22
C LEU A 334 -16.50 -2.20 5.48
N VAL A 335 -17.61 -1.66 5.99
CA VAL A 335 -17.80 -0.26 6.39
C VAL A 335 -18.48 -0.21 7.76
N PRO A 336 -18.42 0.91 8.51
CA PRO A 336 -19.13 1.07 9.77
C PRO A 336 -20.64 0.83 9.60
N PRO A 337 -21.35 0.34 10.64
CA PRO A 337 -22.79 0.11 10.55
C PRO A 337 -23.59 1.32 10.06
N ALA A 338 -23.17 2.54 10.44
CA ALA A 338 -23.80 3.79 10.03
C ALA A 338 -23.64 4.10 8.53
N ALA A 339 -22.64 3.53 7.87
CA ALA A 339 -22.34 3.71 6.45
C ALA A 339 -22.80 2.53 5.58
N TYR A 340 -23.32 1.45 6.18
CA TYR A 340 -23.70 0.24 5.48
C TYR A 340 -25.14 0.32 4.93
N ASP A 341 -25.31 0.25 3.59
CA ASP A 341 -26.62 0.22 2.93
C ASP A 341 -26.95 -1.18 2.38
N THR A 342 -27.82 -1.90 3.09
CA THR A 342 -28.29 -3.24 2.72
C THR A 342 -29.06 -3.30 1.40
N ARG A 343 -29.53 -2.17 0.86
CA ARG A 343 -30.29 -2.12 -0.41
C ARG A 343 -29.40 -2.21 -1.66
N THR A 344 -28.10 -2.01 -1.49
CA THR A 344 -27.11 -2.04 -2.58
C THR A 344 -26.60 -3.45 -2.87
N VAL A 345 -26.85 -4.40 -1.96
CA VAL A 345 -26.50 -5.82 -2.13
C VAL A 345 -27.59 -6.48 -2.97
N VAL A 346 -27.32 -6.70 -4.26
CA VAL A 346 -28.19 -7.51 -5.10
C VAL A 346 -28.04 -8.97 -4.66
N PRO A 347 -29.08 -9.63 -4.11
CA PRO A 347 -28.99 -11.04 -3.77
C PRO A 347 -28.75 -11.85 -5.05
N PRO A 348 -27.96 -12.94 -5.01
CA PRO A 348 -27.80 -13.80 -6.16
C PRO A 348 -29.19 -14.32 -6.59
N PRO A 349 -29.55 -14.27 -7.89
CA PRO A 349 -30.78 -14.88 -8.34
C PRO A 349 -30.73 -16.38 -8.05
N ALA A 350 -31.81 -16.92 -7.50
CA ALA A 350 -31.92 -18.29 -6.99
C ALA A 350 -31.74 -19.42 -8.02
N GLU A 351 -31.31 -19.13 -9.25
CA GLU A 351 -31.17 -20.13 -10.28
C GLU A 351 -30.21 -19.63 -11.37
N LEU A 352 -29.01 -20.22 -11.44
CA LEU A 352 -28.26 -20.50 -12.67
C LEU A 352 -26.86 -21.05 -12.32
N ILE A 353 -26.78 -22.38 -12.17
CA ILE A 353 -25.52 -23.10 -12.37
C ILE A 353 -25.12 -22.87 -13.84
N ARG A 354 -24.18 -21.96 -14.10
CA ARG A 354 -23.52 -21.86 -15.42
C ARG A 354 -22.09 -22.34 -15.30
N THR A 355 -21.86 -23.48 -15.92
CA THR A 355 -20.55 -24.02 -16.28
C THR A 355 -19.73 -22.97 -17.05
N SER A 356 -18.61 -22.54 -16.50
CA SER A 356 -17.67 -21.65 -17.18
C SER A 356 -16.58 -22.47 -17.89
N GLN A 357 -16.62 -22.47 -19.23
CA GLN A 357 -15.42 -22.64 -20.06
C GLN A 357 -15.14 -21.30 -20.75
N PRO A 358 -13.88 -20.80 -20.74
CA PRO A 358 -13.54 -19.54 -21.37
C PRO A 358 -13.44 -19.68 -22.91
N ALA A 359 -13.98 -18.69 -23.62
CA ALA A 359 -13.87 -18.56 -25.07
C ALA A 359 -12.46 -18.12 -25.50
N ALA A 360 -11.99 -18.68 -26.61
CA ALA A 360 -10.71 -18.36 -27.23
C ALA A 360 -10.68 -16.94 -27.87
N PRO A 361 -9.51 -16.28 -27.94
CA PRO A 361 -9.40 -14.90 -28.42
C PRO A 361 -9.61 -14.77 -29.93
N GLY A 362 -10.49 -13.85 -30.30
CA GLY A 362 -10.90 -13.53 -31.68
C GLY A 362 -9.86 -12.77 -32.50
N GLN A 363 -9.95 -12.98 -33.81
CA GLN A 363 -9.12 -12.42 -34.87
C GLN A 363 -9.37 -10.91 -35.08
N ARG A 364 -8.32 -10.21 -35.54
CA ARG A 364 -8.26 -8.76 -35.80
C ARG A 364 -9.29 -8.33 -36.86
N ALA A 365 -10.01 -7.23 -36.59
CA ALA A 365 -10.80 -6.53 -37.59
C ALA A 365 -9.91 -5.67 -38.49
N GLU A 366 -10.04 -5.87 -39.80
CA GLU A 366 -9.32 -5.15 -40.85
C GLU A 366 -10.07 -3.85 -41.20
N VAL A 367 -9.40 -2.70 -41.07
CA VAL A 367 -9.98 -1.38 -41.39
C VAL A 367 -9.86 -1.13 -42.89
N ARG A 368 -10.99 -1.08 -43.61
CA ARG A 368 -11.06 -0.62 -45.00
C ARG A 368 -11.14 0.91 -45.06
N GLY A 369 -10.16 1.53 -45.71
CA GLY A 369 -10.18 2.96 -46.03
C GLY A 369 -11.16 3.31 -47.18
N PRO A 370 -11.54 4.59 -47.34
CA PRO A 370 -12.53 5.01 -48.32
C PRO A 370 -11.92 5.07 -49.74
N ARG A 371 -12.70 4.64 -50.74
CA ARG A 371 -12.37 4.80 -52.16
C ARG A 371 -12.75 6.21 -52.61
N ALA A 372 -11.84 6.88 -53.30
CA ALA A 372 -12.09 8.11 -54.04
C ALA A 372 -12.90 7.82 -55.31
N ASN A 373 -13.85 8.69 -55.61
CA ASN A 373 -14.36 8.96 -56.96
C ASN A 373 -13.95 10.37 -57.35
#